data_AF-A0A7J9GFG6-F1
#
_entry.id   AF-A0A7J9GFG6-F1
#
_cell.length_a   1.000
_cell.length_b   1.000
_cell.length_c   1.000
_cell.angle_alpha   90.00
_cell.angle_beta   90.00
_cell.angle_gamma   90.00
#
_symmetry.space_group_name_H-M   'P 1'
#
loop_
_entity.id
_entity.type
_entity.pdbx_description
1 polymer ?
#
loop_
_entity_poly.entity_id
_entity_poly.type
_entity_poly.pdbx_seq_one_letter_code
_entity_poly.pdbx_strand_id
1 'polypeptide(L)'
;VDDRVNGYFFPKENIKVLTQIILQVISNGKLSPLARNIASIGRETVKNLMVQETVEGYAFLLENVLKLPSEVAPLKAVAELPSKLKEEWQWNLFGDFLNFTLEDRSANFLNKLEEQWNHSRREKFGSLIAVDDSFSYEIWEEEKRTHILDTKRRREEQELKDRTDQPRGTWEDVYRNAKKADRMRNDLHERDERELERIGQPLCIYEPYFGEGTWPFLHQNSLYRGIGLSTKGRRPGMDDVDGPSRLQLLNNPYYRDTLGEYGAFFAIANRIDRLHRNAWIGFQSWRATARKASLSGIAETSLLDAIEKRKYGDALYFWVRMDTDPRNNMQRDFWSFCDAINAGKCKLAFSETLKRMYGLGQDFNSLPPMPEGEGTWSVMQSWALPTKSFLEFVMFSRMFVDALDAQMYDEHYQSGHCYLSFSKDKHCYSRVLELLINVWAYHSARRIVYVNPETGAMQEYHKFKDRRGKMWIKWFSFNTLKVMDEDLAEEADSDHPKRRWLWPSTGEVVWQGVLDRERNLRNRQKETRKQKSKDKLERMRHKHRQKALGKYVKPLPEDIEISNSTTVTSV
;
A
#
# COMPACT_ATOMS: atom_id res chain seq x y z
N VAL A 1 14.64 -13.91 -41.00
CA VAL A 1 16.05 -14.26 -41.25
C VAL A 1 16.18 -14.50 -42.74
N ASP A 2 17.12 -13.84 -43.40
CA ASP A 2 17.25 -13.89 -44.85
C ASP A 2 18.10 -15.10 -45.27
N ASP A 3 17.59 -15.89 -46.22
CA ASP A 3 18.25 -17.11 -46.69
C ASP A 3 19.49 -16.70 -47.50
N ARG A 4 20.64 -17.30 -47.18
CA ARG A 4 21.96 -17.04 -47.80
C ARG A 4 22.65 -15.73 -47.40
N VAL A 5 22.12 -14.99 -46.43
CA VAL A 5 22.81 -13.80 -45.88
C VAL A 5 23.70 -14.19 -44.69
N ASN A 6 23.12 -14.88 -43.69
CA ASN A 6 23.85 -15.32 -42.48
C ASN A 6 23.93 -16.85 -42.35
N GLY A 7 23.30 -17.59 -43.28
CA GLY A 7 23.24 -19.05 -43.27
C GLY A 7 22.25 -19.56 -44.32
N TYR A 8 22.10 -20.88 -44.41
CA TYR A 8 21.13 -21.52 -45.31
C TYR A 8 19.95 -22.06 -44.50
N PHE A 9 18.74 -21.77 -44.95
CA PHE A 9 17.55 -22.44 -44.48
C PHE A 9 17.22 -23.62 -45.38
N PHE A 10 16.81 -24.72 -44.77
CA PHE A 10 16.28 -25.86 -45.49
C PHE A 10 14.99 -26.35 -44.84
N PRO A 11 14.02 -26.86 -45.63
CA PRO A 11 12.80 -27.41 -45.08
C PRO A 11 13.12 -28.62 -44.19
N LYS A 12 12.45 -28.70 -43.04
CA LYS A 12 12.56 -29.83 -42.12
C LYS A 12 12.33 -31.14 -42.89
N GLU A 13 13.18 -32.13 -42.63
CA GLU A 13 13.13 -33.49 -43.22
C GLU A 13 13.40 -33.59 -44.74
N ASN A 14 13.72 -32.49 -45.43
CA ASN A 14 14.10 -32.55 -46.85
C ASN A 14 15.61 -32.79 -47.04
N ILE A 15 16.01 -34.06 -46.97
CA ILE A 15 17.40 -34.49 -47.12
C ILE A 15 17.97 -34.10 -48.49
N LYS A 16 17.16 -34.07 -49.55
CA LYS A 16 17.62 -33.72 -50.90
C LYS A 16 18.13 -32.27 -50.96
N VAL A 17 17.37 -31.34 -50.38
CA VAL A 17 17.75 -29.92 -50.31
C VAL A 17 18.96 -29.73 -49.39
N LEU A 18 19.02 -30.44 -48.26
CA LEU A 18 20.18 -30.41 -47.37
C LEU A 18 21.46 -30.89 -48.07
N THR A 19 21.40 -32.01 -48.78
CA THR A 19 22.55 -32.54 -49.55
C THR A 19 23.00 -31.56 -50.62
N GLN A 20 22.06 -30.92 -51.33
CA GLN A 20 22.39 -29.89 -52.33
C GLN A 20 23.09 -28.68 -51.69
N ILE A 21 22.62 -28.22 -50.53
CA ILE A 21 23.24 -27.12 -49.78
C ILE A 21 24.66 -27.52 -49.33
N ILE A 22 24.84 -28.71 -48.77
CA ILE A 22 26.18 -29.20 -48.33
C ILE A 22 27.16 -29.25 -49.51
N LEU A 23 26.73 -29.74 -50.68
CA LEU A 23 27.55 -29.78 -51.89
C LEU A 23 27.90 -28.38 -52.43
N GLN A 24 27.05 -27.37 -52.19
CA GLN A 24 27.33 -25.98 -52.55
C GLN A 24 28.27 -25.29 -51.53
N VAL A 25 28.15 -25.65 -50.26
CA VAL A 25 28.96 -25.10 -49.16
C VAL A 25 30.37 -25.71 -49.14
N ILE A 26 30.49 -27.00 -49.49
CA ILE A 26 31.75 -27.76 -49.49
C ILE A 26 32.05 -28.20 -50.92
N SER A 27 33.05 -27.59 -51.54
CA SER A 27 33.55 -28.00 -52.86
C SER A 27 34.98 -28.50 -52.77
N ASN A 28 35.25 -29.67 -53.34
CA ASN A 28 36.58 -30.31 -53.37
C ASN A 28 37.25 -30.43 -51.98
N GLY A 29 36.47 -30.78 -50.95
CA GLY A 29 36.96 -30.94 -49.58
C GLY A 29 37.33 -29.63 -48.86
N LYS A 30 37.01 -28.47 -49.44
CA LYS A 30 37.21 -27.14 -48.82
C LYS A 30 35.91 -26.34 -48.81
N LEU A 31 35.84 -25.36 -47.91
CA LEU A 31 34.73 -24.40 -47.90
C LEU A 31 34.73 -23.58 -49.18
N SER A 32 33.58 -23.55 -49.85
CA SER A 32 33.39 -22.77 -51.08
C SER A 32 33.58 -21.27 -50.80
N PRO A 33 33.93 -20.46 -51.81
CA PRO A 33 34.03 -19.02 -51.66
C PRO A 33 32.72 -18.38 -51.14
N LEU A 34 31.58 -18.93 -51.58
CA LEU A 34 30.25 -18.52 -51.13
C LEU A 34 30.06 -18.79 -49.63
N ALA A 35 30.43 -19.97 -49.15
CA ALA A 35 30.36 -20.32 -47.74
C ALA A 35 31.25 -19.42 -46.87
N ARG A 36 32.45 -19.08 -47.35
CA ARG A 36 33.36 -18.14 -46.66
C ARG A 36 32.79 -16.73 -46.60
N ASN A 37 32.13 -16.26 -47.66
CA ASN A 37 31.47 -14.96 -47.68
C ASN A 37 30.31 -14.91 -46.68
N ILE A 38 29.43 -15.91 -46.71
CA ILE A 38 28.29 -16.03 -45.77
C ILE A 38 28.79 -16.10 -44.32
N ALA A 39 29.84 -16.87 -44.04
CA ALA A 39 30.44 -16.94 -42.72
C ALA A 39 31.05 -15.61 -42.27
N SER A 40 31.64 -14.83 -43.19
CA SER A 40 32.18 -13.50 -42.91
C SER A 40 31.06 -12.50 -42.56
N ILE A 41 29.98 -12.50 -43.35
CA ILE A 41 28.81 -11.65 -43.11
C ILE A 41 28.17 -12.02 -41.77
N GLY A 42 27.95 -13.32 -41.52
CA GLY A 42 27.42 -13.84 -40.27
C GLY A 42 28.29 -13.52 -39.05
N ARG A 43 29.62 -13.51 -39.21
CA ARG A 43 30.55 -13.11 -38.14
C ARG A 43 30.36 -11.65 -37.74
N GLU A 44 30.15 -10.75 -38.71
CA GLU A 44 29.88 -9.34 -38.44
C GLU A 44 28.52 -9.13 -37.75
N THR A 45 27.48 -9.86 -38.19
CA THR A 45 26.14 -9.78 -37.57
C THR A 45 26.10 -10.35 -36.16
N VAL A 46 26.81 -11.47 -35.90
CA VAL A 46 26.84 -12.12 -34.59
C VAL A 46 27.72 -11.37 -33.60
N LYS A 47 28.74 -10.63 -34.06
CA LYS A 47 29.67 -9.91 -33.17
C LYS A 47 28.92 -9.05 -32.14
N ASN A 48 27.82 -8.43 -32.57
CA ASN A 48 27.05 -7.53 -31.74
C ASN A 48 25.56 -7.91 -31.61
N LEU A 49 25.11 -9.13 -31.98
CA LEU A 49 23.76 -9.70 -31.72
C LEU A 49 22.61 -8.69 -31.49
N MET A 50 22.46 -7.69 -32.35
CA MET A 50 21.48 -6.59 -32.19
C MET A 50 21.51 -5.88 -30.80
N VAL A 51 22.71 -5.64 -30.24
CA VAL A 51 22.91 -5.02 -28.91
C VAL A 51 22.16 -3.70 -28.85
N GLN A 52 22.33 -2.86 -29.88
CA GLN A 52 21.72 -1.54 -29.92
C GLN A 52 20.20 -1.64 -29.88
N GLU A 53 19.61 -2.43 -30.76
CA GLU A 53 18.16 -2.61 -30.86
C GLU A 53 17.60 -3.26 -29.59
N THR A 54 18.35 -4.17 -28.96
CA THR A 54 17.94 -4.84 -27.72
C THR A 54 17.99 -3.90 -26.53
N VAL A 55 19.08 -3.13 -26.37
CA VAL A 55 19.26 -2.17 -25.28
C VAL A 55 18.27 -1.01 -25.42
N GLU A 56 18.12 -0.45 -26.62
CA GLU A 56 17.17 0.63 -26.88
C GLU A 56 15.72 0.15 -26.75
N GLY A 57 15.39 -1.02 -27.29
CA GLY A 57 14.06 -1.62 -27.17
C GLY A 57 13.69 -1.93 -25.72
N TYR A 58 14.63 -2.46 -24.93
CA TYR A 58 14.41 -2.73 -23.51
C TYR A 58 14.30 -1.44 -22.68
N ALA A 59 15.15 -0.43 -22.95
CA ALA A 59 15.06 0.86 -22.28
C ALA A 59 13.74 1.57 -22.61
N PHE A 60 13.28 1.51 -23.86
CA PHE A 60 11.99 2.05 -24.28
C PHE A 60 10.82 1.30 -23.61
N LEU A 61 10.92 -0.01 -23.46
CA LEU A 61 9.94 -0.80 -22.70
C LEU A 61 9.88 -0.33 -21.24
N LEU A 62 11.03 -0.16 -20.59
CA LEU A 62 11.10 0.31 -19.20
C LEU A 62 10.51 1.71 -19.04
N GLU A 63 10.78 2.64 -19.96
CA GLU A 63 10.22 4.00 -19.97
C GLU A 63 8.69 3.98 -20.04
N ASN A 64 8.11 3.08 -20.83
CA ASN A 64 6.65 2.98 -20.99
C ASN A 64 5.94 2.18 -19.90
N VAL A 65 6.63 1.19 -19.30
CA VAL A 65 6.06 0.32 -18.27
C VAL A 65 6.21 0.91 -16.87
N LEU A 66 7.36 1.53 -16.56
CA LEU A 66 7.63 2.12 -15.25
C LEU A 66 7.04 3.53 -15.16
N LYS A 67 5.82 3.63 -14.63
CA LYS A 67 5.23 4.92 -14.23
C LYS A 67 5.82 5.37 -12.90
N LEU A 68 6.95 6.07 -12.97
CA LEU A 68 7.59 6.63 -11.79
C LEU A 68 6.82 7.88 -11.30
N PRO A 69 6.66 8.07 -9.97
CA PRO A 69 6.11 9.30 -9.41
C PRO A 69 6.87 10.55 -9.87
N SER A 70 6.20 11.71 -9.87
CA SER A 70 6.79 13.04 -10.19
C SER A 70 7.99 13.42 -9.31
N GLU A 71 8.16 12.73 -8.18
CA GLU A 71 9.21 12.90 -7.18
C GLU A 71 10.49 12.12 -7.50
N VAL A 72 10.42 11.17 -8.42
CA VAL A 72 11.57 10.42 -8.94
C VAL A 72 12.09 11.19 -10.14
N ALA A 73 13.41 11.36 -10.23
CA ALA A 73 14.01 11.98 -11.41
C ALA A 73 13.51 11.25 -12.67
N PRO A 74 13.00 11.97 -13.68
CA PRO A 74 12.52 11.32 -14.89
C PRO A 74 13.65 10.48 -15.48
N LEU A 75 13.30 9.26 -15.90
CA LEU A 75 14.20 8.43 -16.70
C LEU A 75 14.64 9.26 -17.91
N LYS A 76 15.94 9.24 -18.19
CA LYS A 76 16.50 9.96 -19.33
C LYS A 76 16.01 9.29 -20.60
N ALA A 77 15.84 10.09 -21.65
CA ALA A 77 15.42 9.55 -22.94
C ALA A 77 16.40 8.49 -23.42
N VAL A 78 15.89 7.41 -24.02
CA VAL A 78 16.70 6.32 -24.61
C VAL A 78 17.75 6.86 -25.61
N ALA A 79 17.48 8.00 -26.22
CA ALA A 79 18.40 8.71 -27.11
C ALA A 79 19.71 9.17 -26.41
N GLU A 80 19.67 9.43 -25.11
CA GLU A 80 20.82 9.97 -24.36
C GLU A 80 21.79 8.90 -23.84
N LEU A 81 21.44 7.60 -23.95
CA LEU A 81 22.30 6.48 -23.54
C LEU A 81 23.68 6.55 -24.24
N PRO A 82 24.81 6.46 -23.49
CA PRO A 82 26.16 6.49 -24.05
C PRO A 82 26.34 5.47 -25.16
N SER A 83 26.91 5.89 -26.29
CA SER A 83 27.09 5.03 -27.47
C SER A 83 27.86 3.75 -27.14
N LYS A 84 28.83 3.83 -26.22
CA LYS A 84 29.62 2.69 -25.72
C LYS A 84 28.77 1.58 -25.10
N LEU A 85 27.60 1.89 -24.53
CA LEU A 85 26.66 0.90 -23.98
C LEU A 85 25.73 0.30 -25.04
N LYS A 86 25.64 0.93 -26.21
CA LYS A 86 24.78 0.51 -27.34
C LYS A 86 25.53 -0.31 -28.38
N GLU A 87 26.84 -0.10 -28.51
CA GLU A 87 27.65 -0.69 -29.59
C GLU A 87 28.07 -2.14 -29.31
N GLU A 88 28.31 -2.51 -28.04
CA GLU A 88 28.80 -3.84 -27.66
C GLU A 88 28.20 -4.31 -26.33
N TRP A 89 28.00 -5.62 -26.19
CA TRP A 89 27.60 -6.22 -24.92
C TRP A 89 28.68 -6.02 -23.86
N GLN A 90 28.39 -5.22 -22.84
CA GLN A 90 29.30 -4.94 -21.74
C GLN A 90 29.32 -6.08 -20.71
N TRP A 91 29.65 -7.31 -21.14
CA TRP A 91 29.72 -8.49 -20.26
C TRP A 91 30.67 -8.30 -19.08
N ASN A 92 31.68 -7.43 -19.24
CA ASN A 92 32.64 -7.10 -18.19
C ASN A 92 32.00 -6.37 -16.99
N LEU A 93 30.90 -5.64 -17.20
CA LEU A 93 30.09 -5.11 -16.11
C LEU A 93 29.48 -6.23 -15.28
N PHE A 94 29.31 -7.41 -15.88
CA PHE A 94 28.80 -8.62 -15.23
C PHE A 94 29.90 -9.56 -14.72
N GLY A 95 31.19 -9.23 -14.92
CA GLY A 95 32.31 -10.11 -14.54
C GLY A 95 32.38 -10.39 -13.03
N ASP A 96 31.99 -9.41 -12.21
CA ASP A 96 31.95 -9.55 -10.75
C ASP A 96 30.78 -10.45 -10.27
N PHE A 97 29.84 -10.85 -11.14
CA PHE A 97 28.58 -11.52 -10.75
C PHE A 97 28.74 -13.00 -10.40
N LEU A 98 29.86 -13.63 -10.75
CA LEU A 98 30.06 -15.05 -10.52
C LEU A 98 30.32 -15.39 -9.03
N ASN A 99 30.63 -14.40 -8.19
CA ASN A 99 31.02 -14.60 -6.79
C ASN A 99 30.03 -14.06 -5.73
N PHE A 100 28.89 -13.46 -6.12
CA PHE A 100 27.96 -12.84 -5.15
C PHE A 100 26.55 -13.46 -5.17
N THR A 101 25.95 -13.58 -3.99
CA THR A 101 24.56 -14.00 -3.75
C THR A 101 23.55 -13.00 -4.34
N LEU A 102 22.39 -13.50 -4.75
CA LEU A 102 21.41 -12.85 -5.63
C LEU A 102 20.92 -11.45 -5.18
N GLU A 103 20.98 -11.14 -3.89
CA GLU A 103 20.42 -9.91 -3.29
C GLU A 103 21.34 -8.68 -3.43
N ASP A 104 22.66 -8.86 -3.55
CA ASP A 104 23.64 -7.75 -3.67
C ASP A 104 23.78 -7.20 -5.11
N ARG A 105 23.12 -7.85 -6.08
CA ARG A 105 23.41 -7.74 -7.52
C ARG A 105 22.87 -6.48 -8.22
N SER A 106 21.82 -5.85 -7.72
CA SER A 106 21.12 -4.76 -8.45
C SER A 106 21.55 -3.36 -8.01
N ALA A 107 21.79 -3.15 -6.71
CA ALA A 107 21.89 -1.81 -6.15
C ALA A 107 23.27 -1.16 -6.33
N ASN A 108 24.36 -1.93 -6.29
CA ASN A 108 25.72 -1.36 -6.44
C ASN A 108 26.04 -1.00 -7.90
N PHE A 109 25.40 -1.68 -8.86
CA PHE A 109 25.55 -1.41 -10.29
C PHE A 109 24.87 -0.11 -10.71
N LEU A 110 23.64 0.14 -10.25
CA LEU A 110 22.90 1.38 -10.53
C LEU A 110 23.65 2.61 -10.02
N ASN A 111 24.23 2.52 -8.82
CA ASN A 111 25.00 3.62 -8.22
C ASN A 111 26.24 4.01 -9.06
N LYS A 112 27.00 3.04 -9.57
CA LYS A 112 28.19 3.31 -10.42
C LYS A 112 27.82 3.95 -11.76
N LEU A 113 26.69 3.56 -12.35
CA LEU A 113 26.19 4.16 -13.60
C LEU A 113 25.67 5.59 -13.38
N GLU A 114 25.02 5.83 -12.25
CA GLU A 114 24.46 7.14 -11.91
C GLU A 114 25.55 8.18 -11.63
N GLU A 115 26.66 7.78 -11.00
CA GLU A 115 27.85 8.63 -10.78
C GLU A 115 28.52 9.06 -12.09
N GLN A 116 28.71 8.14 -13.05
CA GLN A 116 29.30 8.45 -14.35
C GLN A 116 28.43 9.40 -15.17
N TRP A 117 27.12 9.34 -14.98
CA TRP A 117 26.19 10.15 -15.75
C TRP A 117 26.13 11.62 -15.27
N ASN A 118 26.21 11.86 -13.96
CA ASN A 118 25.98 13.19 -13.39
C ASN A 118 27.02 14.26 -13.79
N HIS A 119 28.13 13.87 -14.45
CA HIS A 119 29.17 14.79 -14.90
C HIS A 119 28.88 15.50 -16.25
N SER A 120 27.92 15.03 -17.07
CA SER A 120 27.75 15.56 -18.44
C SER A 120 26.71 16.67 -18.62
N ARG A 121 25.92 17.00 -17.59
CA ARG A 121 24.63 17.71 -17.76
C ARG A 121 24.64 19.19 -17.35
N ARG A 122 25.78 19.79 -17.03
CA ARG A 122 25.81 21.21 -16.62
C ARG A 122 25.76 22.17 -17.81
N GLU A 123 24.89 21.95 -18.81
CA GLU A 123 24.59 22.96 -19.82
C GLU A 123 23.31 22.63 -20.62
N LYS A 124 22.33 23.55 -20.49
CA LYS A 124 21.15 23.82 -21.35
C LYS A 124 19.96 22.86 -21.26
N PHE A 125 18.78 23.43 -20.96
CA PHE A 125 17.56 23.28 -21.77
C PHE A 125 16.52 24.35 -21.39
N GLY A 126 15.87 24.95 -22.41
CA GLY A 126 14.76 25.89 -22.29
C GLY A 126 13.60 25.54 -23.24
N SER A 127 12.39 25.61 -22.67
CA SER A 127 11.00 25.87 -23.16
C SER A 127 10.46 25.41 -24.52
N LEU A 128 9.11 25.20 -24.52
CA LEU A 128 8.02 25.58 -25.47
C LEU A 128 7.06 24.37 -25.70
N ILE A 129 5.74 24.41 -25.93
CA ILE A 129 4.59 25.34 -25.87
C ILE A 129 3.31 24.45 -25.86
N ALA A 130 2.21 24.98 -25.30
CA ALA A 130 0.87 24.41 -25.19
C ALA A 130 0.00 24.52 -26.46
N VAL A 131 -1.02 23.67 -26.58
CA VAL A 131 -2.21 23.90 -27.44
C VAL A 131 -3.47 23.47 -26.69
N ASP A 132 -4.46 24.35 -26.76
CA ASP A 132 -5.80 24.36 -26.19
C ASP A 132 -6.80 23.65 -27.14
N ASP A 133 -7.80 22.96 -26.58
CA ASP A 133 -9.01 22.61 -27.34
C ASP A 133 -10.21 22.42 -26.38
N SER A 134 -11.20 23.28 -26.55
CA SER A 134 -12.40 23.41 -25.71
C SER A 134 -13.55 22.57 -26.30
N PHE A 135 -14.12 21.65 -25.52
CA PHE A 135 -15.38 20.98 -25.86
C PHE A 135 -16.35 20.95 -24.67
N SER A 136 -17.63 21.23 -24.96
CA SER A 136 -18.69 21.62 -24.03
C SER A 136 -19.03 20.59 -22.95
N TYR A 137 -18.93 21.01 -21.68
CA TYR A 137 -19.07 20.23 -20.43
C TYR A 137 -20.53 20.15 -19.91
N GLU A 138 -21.45 20.91 -20.48
CA GLU A 138 -22.80 21.07 -19.90
C GLU A 138 -23.74 19.90 -20.21
N ILE A 139 -23.55 19.20 -21.33
CA ILE A 139 -24.39 18.05 -21.72
C ILE A 139 -24.01 16.78 -20.90
N TRP A 140 -22.75 16.67 -20.47
CA TRP A 140 -22.24 15.47 -19.79
C TRP A 140 -22.59 15.44 -18.29
N GLU A 141 -22.66 16.61 -17.63
CA GLU A 141 -23.02 16.71 -16.21
C GLU A 141 -24.48 16.31 -15.94
N GLU A 142 -25.39 16.58 -16.87
CA GLU A 142 -26.81 16.25 -16.73
C GLU A 142 -27.05 14.73 -16.89
N GLU A 143 -26.35 14.10 -17.83
CA GLU A 143 -26.38 12.66 -18.06
C GLU A 143 -25.69 11.87 -16.94
N LYS A 144 -24.61 12.43 -16.36
CA LYS A 144 -23.94 11.85 -15.20
C LYS A 144 -24.83 11.92 -13.94
N ARG A 145 -25.55 13.01 -13.72
CA ARG A 145 -26.48 13.15 -12.58
C ARG A 145 -27.68 12.20 -12.70
N THR A 146 -28.25 12.08 -13.89
CA THR A 146 -29.32 11.11 -14.15
C THR A 146 -28.82 9.67 -14.02
N HIS A 147 -27.63 9.34 -14.52
CA HIS A 147 -27.01 8.02 -14.34
C HIS A 147 -26.69 7.71 -12.87
N ILE A 148 -26.24 8.68 -12.07
CA ILE A 148 -25.99 8.51 -10.63
C ILE A 148 -27.31 8.29 -9.87
N LEU A 149 -28.36 9.04 -10.20
CA LEU A 149 -29.69 8.85 -9.60
C LEU A 149 -30.30 7.49 -9.97
N ASP A 150 -30.20 7.07 -11.23
CA ASP A 150 -30.70 5.78 -11.69
C ASP A 150 -29.91 4.61 -11.10
N THR A 151 -28.59 4.76 -10.93
CA THR A 151 -27.77 3.72 -10.29
C THR A 151 -28.00 3.63 -8.79
N LYS A 152 -28.29 4.75 -8.11
CA LYS A 152 -28.69 4.75 -6.70
C LYS A 152 -30.07 4.14 -6.52
N ARG A 153 -31.04 4.53 -7.35
CA ARG A 153 -32.41 3.98 -7.36
C ARG A 153 -32.42 2.49 -7.67
N ARG A 154 -31.66 2.03 -8.67
CA ARG A 154 -31.51 0.59 -8.96
C ARG A 154 -30.87 -0.17 -7.81
N ARG A 155 -29.94 0.43 -7.05
CA ARG A 155 -29.30 -0.22 -5.90
C ARG A 155 -30.25 -0.32 -4.71
N GLU A 156 -31.02 0.73 -4.43
CA GLU A 156 -32.06 0.73 -3.40
C GLU A 156 -33.23 -0.22 -3.76
N GLU A 157 -33.66 -0.23 -5.02
CA GLU A 157 -34.64 -1.20 -5.55
C GLU A 157 -34.07 -2.63 -5.49
N GLN A 158 -32.77 -2.85 -5.76
CA GLN A 158 -32.14 -4.18 -5.65
C GLN A 158 -32.01 -4.65 -4.19
N GLU A 159 -31.69 -3.75 -3.25
CA GLU A 159 -31.63 -4.07 -1.80
C GLU A 159 -33.02 -4.29 -1.19
N LEU A 160 -34.03 -3.56 -1.65
CA LEU A 160 -35.45 -3.79 -1.29
C LEU A 160 -35.97 -5.09 -1.91
N LYS A 161 -35.59 -5.39 -3.15
CA LYS A 161 -35.94 -6.65 -3.84
C LYS A 161 -35.22 -7.84 -3.21
N ASP A 162 -33.96 -7.72 -2.78
CA ASP A 162 -33.24 -8.77 -2.04
C ASP A 162 -33.84 -9.04 -0.64
N ARG A 163 -34.54 -8.06 -0.05
CA ARG A 163 -35.29 -8.22 1.21
C ARG A 163 -36.70 -8.79 1.03
N THR A 164 -37.32 -8.59 -0.13
CA THR A 164 -38.73 -8.95 -0.39
C THR A 164 -38.86 -10.23 -1.23
N ASP A 165 -37.89 -10.49 -2.13
CA ASP A 165 -37.80 -11.62 -3.07
C ASP A 165 -36.71 -12.63 -2.68
N GLN A 166 -36.44 -12.86 -1.39
CA GLN A 166 -35.69 -14.05 -1.01
C GLN A 166 -36.65 -15.25 -0.92
N PRO A 167 -36.72 -16.14 -1.94
CA PRO A 167 -37.14 -17.50 -1.65
C PRO A 167 -36.18 -18.01 -0.60
N ARG A 168 -36.71 -18.60 0.48
CA ARG A 168 -35.89 -19.21 1.53
C ARG A 168 -34.95 -20.22 0.87
N GLY A 169 -33.72 -19.80 0.62
CA GLY A 169 -32.70 -20.63 0.00
C GLY A 169 -32.53 -21.89 0.84
N THR A 170 -32.34 -23.02 0.17
CA THR A 170 -32.07 -24.31 0.79
C THR A 170 -30.88 -24.20 1.74
N TRP A 171 -30.87 -24.98 2.83
CA TRP A 171 -29.77 -24.96 3.80
C TRP A 171 -28.41 -25.23 3.15
N GLU A 172 -28.39 -25.96 2.02
CA GLU A 172 -27.21 -26.16 1.18
C GLU A 172 -26.66 -24.87 0.55
N ASP A 173 -27.51 -23.91 0.20
CA ASP A 173 -27.11 -22.63 -0.40
C ASP A 173 -26.62 -21.66 0.66
N VAL A 174 -27.25 -21.67 1.84
CA VAL A 174 -26.74 -20.97 3.03
C VAL A 174 -25.37 -21.53 3.43
N TYR A 175 -25.20 -22.86 3.42
CA TYR A 175 -23.93 -23.51 3.72
C TYR A 175 -22.87 -23.24 2.64
N ARG A 176 -23.24 -23.27 1.35
CA ARG A 176 -22.32 -22.91 0.25
C ARG A 176 -21.91 -21.45 0.34
N ASN A 177 -22.83 -20.53 0.60
CA ASN A 177 -22.53 -19.11 0.73
C ASN A 177 -21.70 -18.82 1.98
N ALA A 178 -21.99 -19.49 3.11
CA ALA A 178 -21.17 -19.42 4.31
C ALA A 178 -19.76 -19.96 4.04
N LYS A 179 -19.63 -21.11 3.36
CA LYS A 179 -18.32 -21.69 2.99
C LYS A 179 -17.59 -20.85 1.93
N LYS A 180 -18.31 -20.14 1.06
CA LYS A 180 -17.76 -19.20 0.08
C LYS A 180 -17.29 -17.91 0.77
N ALA A 181 -18.02 -17.40 1.76
CA ALA A 181 -17.61 -16.28 2.60
C ALA A 181 -16.42 -16.64 3.51
N ASP A 182 -16.38 -17.86 4.06
CA ASP A 182 -15.23 -18.37 4.81
C ASP A 182 -14.01 -18.54 3.90
N ARG A 183 -14.20 -19.01 2.67
CA ARG A 183 -13.13 -19.04 1.65
C ARG A 183 -12.64 -17.64 1.30
N MET A 184 -13.54 -16.67 1.11
CA MET A 184 -13.14 -15.27 0.88
C MET A 184 -12.43 -14.66 2.08
N ARG A 185 -12.73 -15.06 3.32
CA ARG A 185 -11.93 -14.66 4.51
C ARG A 185 -10.55 -15.33 4.52
N ASN A 186 -10.47 -16.61 4.14
CA ASN A 186 -9.21 -17.34 4.04
C ASN A 186 -8.33 -16.83 2.88
N ASP A 187 -8.91 -16.35 1.78
CA ASP A 187 -8.19 -15.74 0.65
C ASP A 187 -7.46 -14.44 1.06
N LEU A 188 -7.92 -13.77 2.13
CA LEU A 188 -7.26 -12.58 2.65
C LEU A 188 -6.01 -12.92 3.48
N HIS A 189 -5.77 -14.18 3.89
CA HIS A 189 -4.60 -14.62 4.66
C HIS A 189 -4.16 -13.68 5.81
N GLU A 190 -5.08 -12.90 6.37
CA GLU A 190 -4.75 -11.95 7.44
C GLU A 190 -4.51 -12.71 8.75
N ARG A 191 -3.46 -12.36 9.50
CA ARG A 191 -3.15 -12.95 10.81
C ARG A 191 -4.37 -12.88 11.70
N ASP A 192 -4.76 -14.05 12.21
CA ASP A 192 -5.94 -14.18 13.07
C ASP A 192 -5.70 -13.46 14.41
N GLU A 193 -6.75 -12.96 15.07
CA GLU A 193 -6.63 -12.18 16.32
C GLU A 193 -5.75 -12.88 17.39
N ARG A 194 -5.76 -14.22 17.40
CA ARG A 194 -4.98 -15.06 18.32
C ARG A 194 -3.50 -15.18 17.94
N GLU A 195 -3.14 -14.99 16.67
CA GLU A 195 -1.76 -15.06 16.20
C GLU A 195 -1.01 -13.78 16.55
N LEU A 196 -1.65 -12.61 16.40
CA LEU A 196 -1.08 -11.32 16.82
C LEU A 196 -0.82 -11.28 18.34
N GLU A 197 -1.72 -11.85 19.15
CA GLU A 197 -1.54 -11.94 20.61
C GLU A 197 -0.47 -12.97 21.04
N ARG A 198 -0.26 -14.03 20.26
CA ARG A 198 0.74 -15.08 20.55
C ARG A 198 2.18 -14.63 20.26
N ILE A 199 2.38 -13.69 19.35
CA ILE A 199 3.71 -13.25 18.93
C ILE A 199 4.39 -12.39 20.03
N GLY A 200 3.63 -11.80 20.96
CA GLY A 200 4.19 -11.07 22.11
C GLY A 200 5.02 -9.82 21.75
N GLN A 201 5.06 -9.44 20.46
CA GLN A 201 5.91 -8.38 19.95
C GLN A 201 5.27 -7.00 20.21
N PRO A 202 5.99 -6.02 20.78
CA PRO A 202 5.39 -4.74 21.16
C PRO A 202 5.17 -3.78 19.98
N LEU A 203 5.86 -3.98 18.85
CA LEU A 203 5.86 -3.11 17.67
C LEU A 203 5.49 -3.90 16.40
N CYS A 204 4.69 -3.29 15.52
CA CYS A 204 4.48 -3.74 14.14
C CYS A 204 4.69 -2.54 13.19
N ILE A 205 5.52 -2.72 12.15
CA ILE A 205 5.85 -1.71 11.16
C ILE A 205 5.11 -2.03 9.85
N TYR A 206 4.28 -1.09 9.39
CA TYR A 206 3.53 -1.23 8.15
C TYR A 206 4.29 -0.64 6.97
N GLU A 207 4.31 -1.36 5.84
CA GLU A 207 4.91 -0.86 4.60
C GLU A 207 3.82 -0.69 3.52
N PRO A 208 3.42 0.55 3.19
CA PRO A 208 2.43 0.82 2.15
C PRO A 208 2.97 0.59 0.74
N TYR A 209 2.16 -0.02 -0.12
CA TYR A 209 2.52 -0.25 -1.52
C TYR A 209 1.30 -0.19 -2.47
N PHE A 210 1.54 0.08 -3.75
CA PHE A 210 0.50 0.28 -4.77
C PHE A 210 0.25 -0.94 -5.69
N GLY A 211 1.12 -1.95 -5.63
CA GLY A 211 0.91 -3.27 -6.25
C GLY A 211 1.30 -3.41 -7.72
N GLU A 212 1.66 -2.32 -8.42
CA GLU A 212 2.08 -2.33 -9.83
C GLU A 212 3.60 -2.57 -10.02
N GLY A 213 4.25 -3.34 -9.14
CA GLY A 213 5.68 -3.71 -9.26
C GLY A 213 6.53 -3.56 -8.00
N THR A 214 5.95 -3.06 -6.90
CA THR A 214 6.62 -2.93 -5.60
C THR A 214 6.50 -4.21 -4.78
N TRP A 215 7.39 -5.17 -5.02
CA TRP A 215 7.53 -6.38 -4.21
C TRP A 215 8.93 -6.77 -3.69
N PRO A 216 10.08 -6.18 -4.09
CA PRO A 216 11.37 -6.78 -3.68
C PRO A 216 11.83 -6.50 -2.25
N PHE A 217 11.18 -5.62 -1.49
CA PHE A 217 11.78 -5.08 -0.25
C PHE A 217 11.00 -5.29 1.04
N LEU A 218 9.86 -5.98 0.98
CA LEU A 218 9.05 -6.25 2.15
C LEU A 218 9.73 -7.35 2.99
N HIS A 219 10.22 -6.96 4.17
CA HIS A 219 10.89 -7.85 5.11
C HIS A 219 10.00 -9.07 5.43
N GLN A 220 10.56 -10.28 5.36
CA GLN A 220 9.86 -11.54 5.67
C GLN A 220 9.66 -11.76 7.19
N ASN A 221 10.07 -10.80 8.02
CA ASN A 221 10.07 -10.89 9.47
C ASN A 221 8.71 -10.51 10.08
N SER A 222 8.39 -11.05 11.26
CA SER A 222 7.13 -10.78 11.98
C SER A 222 6.92 -9.31 12.36
N LEU A 223 8.01 -8.53 12.41
CA LEU A 223 8.03 -7.09 12.70
C LEU A 223 7.32 -6.27 11.63
N TYR A 224 7.35 -6.73 10.37
CA TYR A 224 6.81 -5.99 9.24
C TYR A 224 5.48 -6.57 8.75
N ARG A 225 4.62 -5.71 8.24
CA ARG A 225 3.34 -6.09 7.63
C ARG A 225 3.05 -5.20 6.43
N GLY A 226 2.72 -5.78 5.28
CA GLY A 226 2.38 -4.98 4.11
C GLY A 226 0.98 -4.37 4.22
N ILE A 227 0.78 -3.21 3.61
CA ILE A 227 -0.56 -2.66 3.36
C ILE A 227 -0.72 -2.27 1.89
N GLY A 228 -1.60 -2.99 1.20
CA GLY A 228 -1.93 -2.72 -0.19
C GLY A 228 -2.92 -1.57 -0.30
N LEU A 229 -2.54 -0.52 -1.04
CA LEU A 229 -3.43 0.61 -1.33
C LEU A 229 -4.36 0.34 -2.52
N SER A 230 -4.25 -0.84 -3.13
CA SER A 230 -5.10 -1.31 -4.24
C SER A 230 -5.52 -2.75 -4.01
N THR A 231 -6.80 -3.05 -4.22
CA THR A 231 -7.37 -4.41 -4.05
C THR A 231 -6.73 -5.43 -5.00
N LYS A 232 -6.36 -4.99 -6.21
CA LYS A 232 -5.70 -5.84 -7.22
C LYS A 232 -4.19 -6.01 -6.98
N GLY A 233 -3.65 -5.23 -6.06
CA GLY A 233 -2.22 -5.08 -5.86
C GLY A 233 -1.66 -5.92 -4.74
N ARG A 234 -2.39 -6.88 -4.17
CA ARG A 234 -1.98 -7.65 -2.99
C ARG A 234 -1.06 -8.83 -3.33
N ARG A 235 -0.14 -9.17 -2.42
CA ARG A 235 0.69 -10.37 -2.54
C ARG A 235 -0.18 -11.61 -2.34
N PRO A 236 -0.18 -12.55 -3.28
CA PRO A 236 -0.83 -13.83 -3.07
C PRO A 236 -0.21 -14.55 -1.85
N GLY A 237 -1.04 -15.02 -0.93
CA GLY A 237 -0.60 -15.86 0.20
C GLY A 237 0.11 -15.15 1.35
N MET A 238 0.21 -13.80 1.34
CA MET A 238 0.86 -13.02 2.40
C MET A 238 -0.17 -12.32 3.30
N ASP A 239 0.19 -12.11 4.58
CA ASP A 239 -0.58 -11.36 5.59
C ASP A 239 -0.50 -9.84 5.37
N ASP A 240 -0.92 -9.41 4.18
CA ASP A 240 -1.01 -7.99 3.85
C ASP A 240 -2.41 -7.44 4.12
N VAL A 241 -2.47 -6.26 4.74
CA VAL A 241 -3.73 -5.57 4.99
C VAL A 241 -4.25 -4.96 3.68
N ASP A 242 -5.52 -5.22 3.36
CA ASP A 242 -6.18 -4.60 2.22
C ASP A 242 -6.71 -3.20 2.56
N GLY A 243 -5.96 -2.15 2.23
CA GLY A 243 -6.29 -0.76 2.55
C GLY A 243 -7.70 -0.34 2.11
N PRO A 244 -8.10 -0.55 0.84
CA PRO A 244 -9.45 -0.19 0.38
C PRO A 244 -10.60 -0.95 1.04
N SER A 245 -10.38 -2.17 1.55
CA SER A 245 -11.39 -2.85 2.37
C SER A 245 -11.61 -2.17 3.73
N ARG A 246 -10.57 -1.47 4.24
CA ARG A 246 -10.60 -0.78 5.53
C ARG A 246 -11.09 0.65 5.38
N LEU A 247 -10.69 1.34 4.31
CA LEU A 247 -11.11 2.70 4.05
C LEU A 247 -11.60 2.81 2.61
N GLN A 248 -12.92 2.93 2.46
CA GLN A 248 -13.58 3.03 1.15
C GLN A 248 -13.10 4.22 0.32
N LEU A 249 -12.58 5.27 0.96
CA LEU A 249 -11.97 6.41 0.28
C LEU A 249 -10.85 5.98 -0.68
N LEU A 250 -10.09 4.94 -0.33
CA LEU A 250 -8.99 4.43 -1.15
C LEU A 250 -9.45 3.62 -2.38
N ASN A 251 -10.75 3.29 -2.48
CA ASN A 251 -11.30 2.75 -3.73
C ASN A 251 -11.39 3.82 -4.83
N ASN A 252 -11.40 5.11 -4.47
CA ASN A 252 -11.31 6.19 -5.43
C ASN A 252 -9.83 6.38 -5.84
N PRO A 253 -9.48 6.17 -7.13
CA PRO A 253 -8.11 6.35 -7.61
C PRO A 253 -7.57 7.76 -7.33
N TYR A 254 -8.42 8.79 -7.38
CA TYR A 254 -8.02 10.16 -7.07
C TYR A 254 -7.42 10.24 -5.66
N TYR A 255 -8.19 9.86 -4.63
CA TYR A 255 -7.72 9.97 -3.24
C TYR A 255 -6.62 8.98 -2.88
N ARG A 256 -6.66 7.80 -3.50
CA ARG A 256 -5.56 6.83 -3.37
C ARG A 256 -4.23 7.43 -3.84
N ASP A 257 -4.25 8.11 -4.99
CA ASP A 257 -3.04 8.67 -5.58
C ASP A 257 -2.64 9.99 -4.86
N THR A 258 -3.59 10.89 -4.54
CA THR A 258 -3.29 12.19 -3.90
C THR A 258 -2.75 12.06 -2.49
N LEU A 259 -3.31 11.15 -1.68
CA LEU A 259 -2.85 10.86 -0.32
C LEU A 259 -1.56 10.04 -0.31
N GLY A 260 -1.31 9.26 -1.36
CA GLY A 260 -0.11 8.44 -1.45
C GLY A 260 -0.03 7.39 -0.33
N GLU A 261 1.18 7.19 0.22
CA GLU A 261 1.42 6.31 1.37
C GLU A 261 0.65 6.73 2.62
N TYR A 262 0.31 8.02 2.74
CA TYR A 262 -0.42 8.56 3.87
C TYR A 262 -1.83 7.97 4.01
N GLY A 263 -2.42 7.53 2.90
CA GLY A 263 -3.71 6.82 2.90
C GLY A 263 -3.68 5.55 3.76
N ALA A 264 -2.52 4.91 3.91
CA ALA A 264 -2.35 3.74 4.77
C ALA A 264 -2.59 4.06 6.25
N PHE A 265 -2.25 5.27 6.70
CA PHE A 265 -2.41 5.66 8.10
C PHE A 265 -3.89 5.68 8.47
N PHE A 266 -4.70 6.30 7.61
CA PHE A 266 -6.15 6.35 7.78
C PHE A 266 -6.78 4.95 7.68
N ALA A 267 -6.32 4.11 6.75
CA ALA A 267 -6.82 2.75 6.61
C ALA A 267 -6.51 1.85 7.82
N ILE A 268 -5.31 1.94 8.40
CA ILE A 268 -4.95 1.18 9.61
C ILE A 268 -5.68 1.73 10.84
N ALA A 269 -5.79 3.05 10.96
CA ALA A 269 -6.46 3.67 12.08
C ALA A 269 -7.97 3.36 12.07
N ASN A 270 -8.60 3.22 10.90
CA ASN A 270 -10.00 2.83 10.83
C ASN A 270 -10.23 1.44 11.44
N ARG A 271 -10.87 1.42 12.62
CA ARG A 271 -11.12 0.23 13.45
C ARG A 271 -9.82 -0.49 13.83
N ILE A 272 -8.83 0.28 14.27
CA ILE A 272 -7.50 -0.21 14.68
C ILE A 272 -7.55 -1.43 15.62
N ASP A 273 -8.51 -1.50 16.54
CA ASP A 273 -8.66 -2.60 17.52
C ASP A 273 -8.84 -4.00 16.87
N ARG A 274 -9.30 -4.03 15.61
CA ARG A 274 -9.47 -5.25 14.82
C ARG A 274 -8.21 -5.65 14.05
N LEU A 275 -7.31 -4.70 13.80
CA LEU A 275 -6.16 -4.85 12.90
C LEU A 275 -4.82 -4.88 13.63
N HIS A 276 -4.71 -4.08 14.68
CA HIS A 276 -3.47 -3.79 15.37
C HIS A 276 -3.72 -3.71 16.88
N ARG A 277 -3.22 -4.70 17.63
CA ARG A 277 -3.30 -4.73 19.10
C ARG A 277 -1.95 -4.45 19.78
N ASN A 278 -0.89 -4.28 19.00
CA ASN A 278 0.44 -4.00 19.52
C ASN A 278 0.45 -2.61 20.17
N ALA A 279 1.31 -2.44 21.18
CA ALA A 279 1.41 -1.19 21.93
C ALA A 279 2.07 -0.07 21.11
N TRP A 280 2.84 -0.44 20.09
CA TRP A 280 3.54 0.45 19.19
C TRP A 280 3.25 0.11 17.73
N ILE A 281 3.19 1.16 16.92
CA ILE A 281 2.98 1.10 15.49
C ILE A 281 4.08 1.89 14.79
N GLY A 282 4.55 1.37 13.66
CA GLY A 282 5.45 2.10 12.78
C GLY A 282 5.04 2.01 11.33
N PHE A 283 5.68 2.83 10.52
CA PHE A 283 5.54 2.84 9.07
C PHE A 283 6.91 2.95 8.43
N GLN A 284 7.07 2.28 7.30
CA GLN A 284 8.25 2.37 6.45
C GLN A 284 7.80 2.67 5.03
N SER A 285 8.34 3.75 4.46
CA SER A 285 8.09 4.04 3.04
C SER A 285 8.90 3.08 2.17
N TRP A 286 8.30 2.62 1.08
CA TRP A 286 9.03 1.85 0.07
C TRP A 286 10.18 2.69 -0.54
N ARG A 287 10.08 4.02 -0.51
CA ARG A 287 11.12 4.96 -0.97
C ARG A 287 12.35 4.91 -0.07
N ALA A 288 12.15 4.72 1.24
CA ALA A 288 13.25 4.54 2.18
C ALA A 288 14.00 3.24 1.89
N THR A 289 13.26 2.17 1.60
CA THR A 289 13.85 0.88 1.24
C THR A 289 14.62 0.95 -0.08
N ALA A 290 14.07 1.62 -1.10
CA ALA A 290 14.77 1.87 -2.36
C ALA A 290 16.08 2.66 -2.20
N ARG A 291 16.19 3.48 -1.15
CA ARG A 291 17.39 4.25 -0.80
C ARG A 291 18.34 3.54 0.17
N LYS A 292 18.13 2.25 0.44
CA LYS A 292 18.88 1.48 1.47
C LYS A 292 18.85 2.12 2.86
N ALA A 293 17.77 2.82 3.18
CA ALA A 293 17.56 3.47 4.48
C ALA A 293 16.61 2.67 5.38
N SER A 294 16.37 1.38 5.09
CA SER A 294 15.62 0.48 5.97
C SER A 294 16.45 0.09 7.19
N LEU A 295 15.75 -0.27 8.28
CA LEU A 295 16.42 -0.71 9.50
C LEU A 295 17.14 -2.05 9.25
N SER A 296 18.38 -2.16 9.72
CA SER A 296 19.10 -3.43 9.82
C SER A 296 18.52 -4.27 10.96
N GLY A 297 18.76 -5.58 10.98
CA GLY A 297 18.34 -6.43 12.11
C GLY A 297 18.90 -5.97 13.47
N ILE A 298 20.07 -5.32 13.49
CA ILE A 298 20.66 -4.73 14.69
C ILE A 298 19.86 -3.50 15.13
N ALA A 299 19.48 -2.64 14.18
CA ALA A 299 18.68 -1.46 14.46
C ALA A 299 17.24 -1.81 14.88
N GLU A 300 16.63 -2.81 14.24
CA GLU A 300 15.33 -3.38 14.63
C GLU A 300 15.36 -3.86 16.09
N THR A 301 16.38 -4.65 16.45
CA THR A 301 16.55 -5.17 17.82
C THR A 301 16.75 -4.04 18.83
N SER A 302 17.58 -3.04 18.47
CA SER A 302 17.82 -1.87 19.33
C SER A 302 16.56 -1.03 19.54
N LEU A 303 15.72 -0.90 18.51
CA LEU A 303 14.43 -0.22 18.59
C LEU A 303 13.46 -0.94 19.53
N LEU A 304 13.35 -2.27 19.39
CA LEU A 304 12.52 -3.10 20.26
C LEU A 304 12.98 -3.03 21.73
N ASP A 305 14.29 -3.12 21.98
CA ASP A 305 14.87 -3.02 23.33
C ASP A 305 14.57 -1.66 23.98
N ALA A 306 14.69 -0.57 23.22
CA ALA A 306 14.38 0.77 23.73
C ALA A 306 12.88 0.95 24.05
N ILE A 307 12.01 0.36 23.25
CA ILE A 307 10.56 0.34 23.47
C ILE A 307 10.21 -0.46 24.73
N GLU A 308 10.77 -1.67 24.87
CA GLU A 308 10.52 -2.54 26.02
C GLU A 308 11.02 -1.93 27.33
N LYS A 309 12.23 -1.34 27.31
CA LYS A 309 12.81 -0.62 28.45
C LYS A 309 12.17 0.75 28.69
N ARG A 310 11.24 1.19 27.84
CA ARG A 310 10.60 2.52 27.87
C ARG A 310 11.61 3.66 27.96
N LYS A 311 12.77 3.52 27.29
CA LYS A 311 13.93 4.42 27.42
C LYS A 311 13.58 5.88 27.18
N TYR A 312 12.75 6.15 26.17
CA TYR A 312 12.30 7.50 25.81
C TYR A 312 10.82 7.76 26.07
N GLY A 313 10.11 6.82 26.74
CA GLY A 313 8.68 6.94 27.03
C GLY A 313 7.84 7.10 25.75
N ASP A 314 7.08 8.19 25.67
CA ASP A 314 6.27 8.53 24.50
C ASP A 314 7.09 9.36 23.50
N ALA A 315 7.66 8.64 22.54
CA ALA A 315 8.60 9.16 21.56
C ALA A 315 8.18 8.80 20.13
N LEU A 316 8.45 9.73 19.22
CA LEU A 316 8.54 9.49 17.79
C LEU A 316 9.97 9.00 17.49
N TYR A 317 10.12 7.71 17.20
CA TYR A 317 11.34 7.18 16.62
C TYR A 317 11.30 7.37 15.10
N PHE A 318 12.37 7.85 14.48
CA PHE A 318 12.47 7.98 13.02
C PHE A 318 13.87 7.63 12.55
N TRP A 319 14.03 7.18 11.30
CA TRP A 319 15.33 6.72 10.79
C TRP A 319 15.74 7.32 9.44
N VAL A 320 14.85 8.02 8.74
CA VAL A 320 15.20 8.77 7.53
C VAL A 320 15.25 10.26 7.84
N ARG A 321 16.42 10.87 7.64
CA ARG A 321 16.70 12.25 8.05
C ARG A 321 16.59 13.24 6.89
N MET A 322 16.02 14.41 7.19
CA MET A 322 15.88 15.52 6.24
C MET A 322 17.21 16.12 5.78
N ASP A 323 18.21 16.19 6.67
CA ASP A 323 19.51 16.80 6.37
C ASP A 323 20.40 15.94 5.46
N THR A 324 20.14 14.63 5.42
CA THR A 324 20.80 13.70 4.49
C THR A 324 19.97 13.43 3.24
N ASP A 325 18.80 14.06 3.09
CA ASP A 325 17.97 13.87 1.91
C ASP A 325 18.58 14.59 0.70
N PRO A 326 18.79 13.92 -0.45
CA PRO A 326 19.23 14.56 -1.70
C PRO A 326 18.35 15.71 -2.18
N ARG A 327 17.09 15.79 -1.73
CA ARG A 327 16.20 16.93 -1.99
C ARG A 327 16.62 18.18 -1.21
N ASN A 328 17.48 18.05 -0.20
CA ASN A 328 17.93 19.11 0.70
C ASN A 328 19.44 19.42 0.56
N ASN A 329 19.95 19.53 -0.67
CA ASN A 329 21.37 19.81 -0.91
C ASN A 329 21.89 21.13 -0.31
N MET A 330 20.99 22.08 -0.04
CA MET A 330 21.33 23.40 0.52
C MET A 330 21.18 23.47 2.05
N GLN A 331 20.92 22.34 2.72
CA GLN A 331 20.70 22.28 4.17
C GLN A 331 19.69 23.33 4.65
N ARG A 332 18.56 23.43 3.94
CA ARG A 332 17.50 24.39 4.25
C ARG A 332 16.84 24.06 5.59
N ASP A 333 16.32 25.09 6.25
CA ASP A 333 15.44 24.93 7.42
C ASP A 333 14.16 24.15 7.07
N PHE A 334 13.39 23.74 8.09
CA PHE A 334 12.20 22.90 7.92
C PHE A 334 11.20 23.45 6.90
N TRP A 335 10.83 24.72 7.02
CA TRP A 335 9.79 25.31 6.17
C TRP A 335 10.33 25.64 4.77
N SER A 336 11.59 26.05 4.68
CA SER A 336 12.27 26.30 3.41
C SER A 336 12.54 25.01 2.62
N PHE A 337 12.77 23.89 3.30
CA PHE A 337 12.76 22.56 2.70
C PHE A 337 11.36 22.17 2.21
N CYS A 338 10.33 22.39 3.03
CA CYS A 338 8.95 22.12 2.63
C CYS A 338 8.55 22.89 1.37
N ASP A 339 8.89 24.18 1.28
CA ASP A 339 8.68 24.99 0.09
C ASP A 339 9.46 24.47 -1.12
N ALA A 340 10.72 24.07 -0.92
CA ALA A 340 11.56 23.53 -1.99
C ALA A 340 10.92 22.31 -2.67
N ILE A 341 10.36 21.40 -1.87
CA ILE A 341 9.72 20.20 -2.39
C ILE A 341 8.27 20.43 -2.83
N ASN A 342 7.66 21.59 -2.60
CA ASN A 342 6.26 21.91 -2.94
C ASN A 342 6.11 23.19 -3.76
N ALA A 343 7.00 23.42 -4.73
CA ALA A 343 6.92 24.54 -5.67
C ALA A 343 6.84 25.94 -5.01
N GLY A 344 7.43 26.11 -3.83
CA GLY A 344 7.45 27.38 -3.09
C GLY A 344 6.16 27.70 -2.32
N LYS A 345 5.20 26.77 -2.25
CA LYS A 345 3.83 27.04 -1.77
C LYS A 345 3.46 26.29 -0.49
N CYS A 346 4.38 25.55 0.11
CA CYS A 346 4.07 24.77 1.31
C CYS A 346 3.70 25.66 2.49
N LYS A 347 4.50 26.70 2.80
CA LYS A 347 4.23 27.61 3.93
C LYS A 347 2.81 28.18 3.85
N LEU A 348 2.43 28.68 2.68
CA LEU A 348 1.11 29.26 2.45
C LEU A 348 0.02 28.19 2.61
N ALA A 349 0.14 27.05 1.93
CA ALA A 349 -0.82 25.97 2.01
C ALA A 349 -1.02 25.47 3.45
N PHE A 350 0.06 25.32 4.21
CA PHE A 350 0.01 24.88 5.60
C PHE A 350 -0.69 25.92 6.49
N SER A 351 -0.36 27.20 6.32
CA SER A 351 -1.00 28.29 7.09
C SER A 351 -2.49 28.40 6.81
N GLU A 352 -2.92 28.36 5.53
CA GLU A 352 -4.33 28.43 5.15
C GLU A 352 -5.10 27.18 5.58
N THR A 353 -4.48 26.01 5.51
CA THR A 353 -5.07 24.77 6.01
C THR A 353 -5.30 24.83 7.52
N LEU A 354 -4.31 25.27 8.31
CA LEU A 354 -4.48 25.43 9.75
C LEU A 354 -5.52 26.49 10.11
N LYS A 355 -5.54 27.62 9.39
CA LYS A 355 -6.57 28.65 9.58
C LYS A 355 -7.96 28.07 9.39
N ARG A 356 -8.17 27.33 8.29
CA ARG A 356 -9.45 26.70 8.00
C ARG A 356 -9.81 25.63 9.02
N MET A 357 -8.86 24.76 9.36
CA MET A 357 -9.06 23.66 10.30
C MET A 357 -9.46 24.16 11.69
N TYR A 358 -8.84 25.24 12.18
CA TYR A 358 -9.13 25.82 13.49
C TYR A 358 -10.20 26.93 13.47
N GLY A 359 -10.77 27.26 12.30
CA GLY A 359 -11.76 28.34 12.17
C GLY A 359 -11.22 29.74 12.49
N LEU A 360 -9.95 30.00 12.17
CA LEU A 360 -9.29 31.28 12.45
C LEU A 360 -9.64 32.36 11.42
N GLY A 361 -9.66 33.62 11.87
CA GLY A 361 -9.87 34.78 11.00
C GLY A 361 -8.74 34.99 9.99
N GLN A 362 -9.03 35.78 8.95
CA GLN A 362 -8.11 36.04 7.82
C GLN A 362 -6.76 36.66 8.27
N ASP A 363 -6.74 37.37 9.40
CA ASP A 363 -5.56 38.05 9.93
C ASP A 363 -4.50 37.11 10.54
N PHE A 364 -4.83 35.84 10.76
CA PHE A 364 -3.92 34.88 11.38
C PHE A 364 -2.91 34.33 10.38
N ASN A 365 -1.75 34.98 10.20
CA ASN A 365 -0.73 34.55 9.23
C ASN A 365 0.46 33.79 9.83
N SER A 366 0.36 33.30 11.06
CA SER A 366 1.47 32.61 11.73
C SER A 366 1.50 31.11 11.44
N LEU A 367 2.68 30.62 11.06
CA LEU A 367 2.99 29.21 11.02
C LEU A 367 3.45 28.69 12.40
N PRO A 368 3.25 27.41 12.69
CA PRO A 368 3.86 26.79 13.86
C PRO A 368 5.39 26.94 13.80
N PRO A 369 6.03 27.50 14.84
CA PRO A 369 7.46 27.80 14.79
C PRO A 369 8.27 26.50 14.87
N MET A 370 9.07 26.28 13.85
CA MET A 370 10.00 25.15 13.75
C MET A 370 11.43 25.71 13.86
N PRO A 371 12.31 25.12 14.68
CA PRO A 371 13.66 25.64 14.89
C PRO A 371 14.49 25.61 13.58
N GLU A 372 15.18 26.71 13.31
CA GLU A 372 16.04 26.91 12.12
C GLU A 372 17.48 26.39 12.31
N GLY A 373 17.74 25.67 13.42
CA GLY A 373 19.06 25.16 13.80
C GLY A 373 19.00 23.78 14.46
N GLU A 374 20.01 23.45 15.27
CA GLU A 374 20.30 22.14 15.88
C GLU A 374 19.22 21.05 15.76
N GLY A 375 19.48 20.09 14.86
CA GLY A 375 18.73 18.85 14.74
C GLY A 375 18.28 18.57 13.31
N THR A 376 17.60 17.45 13.14
CA THR A 376 17.06 17.02 11.85
C THR A 376 15.62 16.55 12.03
N TRP A 377 14.92 16.36 10.92
CA TRP A 377 13.50 16.02 10.88
C TRP A 377 13.27 14.70 10.15
N SER A 378 12.15 14.05 10.44
CA SER A 378 11.73 12.85 9.75
C SER A 378 11.26 13.19 8.34
N VAL A 379 11.70 12.41 7.35
CA VAL A 379 11.18 12.43 5.97
C VAL A 379 10.76 11.03 5.56
N MET A 380 10.07 10.89 4.43
CA MET A 380 9.65 9.62 3.84
C MET A 380 8.87 8.69 4.78
N GLN A 381 8.00 9.25 5.63
CA GLN A 381 7.06 8.51 6.47
C GLN A 381 7.64 7.25 7.17
N SER A 382 8.89 7.36 7.62
CA SER A 382 9.69 6.24 8.14
C SER A 382 9.96 6.43 9.63
N TRP A 383 8.99 6.00 10.43
CA TRP A 383 8.93 6.27 11.86
C TRP A 383 8.11 5.23 12.64
N ALA A 384 8.27 5.20 13.97
CA ALA A 384 7.50 4.40 14.91
C ALA A 384 7.15 5.18 16.18
N LEU A 385 5.96 4.95 16.74
CA LEU A 385 5.45 5.63 17.93
C LEU A 385 4.39 4.78 18.66
N PRO A 386 4.01 5.13 19.90
CA PRO A 386 2.98 4.39 20.62
C PRO A 386 1.65 4.43 19.87
N THR A 387 0.91 3.32 19.82
CA THR A 387 -0.38 3.22 19.12
C THR A 387 -1.37 4.28 19.59
N LYS A 388 -1.36 4.65 20.88
CA LYS A 388 -2.17 5.75 21.39
C LYS A 388 -1.81 7.08 20.72
N SER A 389 -0.52 7.41 20.70
CA SER A 389 0.02 8.64 20.09
C SER A 389 -0.25 8.67 18.57
N PHE A 390 -0.29 7.51 17.91
CA PHE A 390 -0.68 7.37 16.51
C PHE A 390 -2.11 7.83 16.29
N LEU A 391 -3.05 7.41 17.13
CA LEU A 391 -4.44 7.80 16.99
C LEU A 391 -4.64 9.31 17.20
N GLU A 392 -3.90 9.90 18.14
CA GLU A 392 -3.89 11.36 18.35
C GLU A 392 -3.35 12.11 17.12
N PHE A 393 -2.28 11.58 16.51
CA PHE A 393 -1.73 12.13 15.26
C PHE A 393 -2.70 11.99 14.10
N VAL A 394 -3.32 10.83 13.95
CA VAL A 394 -4.25 10.55 12.87
C VAL A 394 -5.47 11.47 12.95
N MET A 395 -6.02 11.68 14.14
CA MET A 395 -7.10 12.64 14.40
C MET A 395 -6.75 14.05 13.92
N PHE A 396 -5.58 14.56 14.31
CA PHE A 396 -5.07 15.84 13.80
C PHE A 396 -4.93 15.84 12.27
N SER A 397 -4.29 14.81 11.71
CA SER A 397 -4.02 14.76 10.27
C SER A 397 -5.27 14.58 9.42
N ARG A 398 -6.32 13.95 9.96
CA ARG A 398 -7.64 13.77 9.35
C ARG A 398 -8.31 15.12 9.12
N MET A 399 -8.37 15.93 10.17
CA MET A 399 -8.92 17.29 10.10
C MET A 399 -8.06 18.19 9.18
N PHE A 400 -6.73 18.04 9.24
CA PHE A 400 -5.83 18.77 8.35
C PHE A 400 -6.07 18.43 6.88
N VAL A 401 -6.15 17.14 6.54
CA VAL A 401 -6.40 16.67 5.17
C VAL A 401 -7.78 17.11 4.68
N ASP A 402 -8.81 17.08 5.53
CA ASP A 402 -10.14 17.59 5.16
C ASP A 402 -10.09 19.08 4.79
N ALA A 403 -9.44 19.89 5.62
CA ALA A 403 -9.27 21.32 5.39
C ALA A 403 -8.40 21.64 4.16
N LEU A 404 -7.42 20.78 3.85
CA LEU A 404 -6.57 20.89 2.66
C LEU A 404 -7.34 20.53 1.38
N ASP A 405 -8.05 19.40 1.41
CA ASP A 405 -8.85 18.92 0.28
C ASP A 405 -9.97 19.91 -0.08
N ALA A 406 -10.62 20.49 0.93
CA ALA A 406 -11.66 21.49 0.72
C ALA A 406 -11.17 22.81 0.09
N GLN A 407 -9.85 23.02 -0.02
CA GLN A 407 -9.24 24.15 -0.73
C GLN A 407 -8.75 23.77 -2.12
N MET A 408 -8.15 22.59 -2.26
CA MET A 408 -7.41 22.23 -3.47
C MET A 408 -8.16 21.28 -4.40
N TYR A 409 -9.20 20.60 -3.92
CA TYR A 409 -9.83 19.52 -4.67
C TYR A 409 -10.37 19.98 -6.01
N ASP A 410 -11.16 21.04 -6.08
CA ASP A 410 -11.91 21.38 -7.29
C ASP A 410 -10.95 21.68 -8.46
N GLU A 411 -9.92 22.50 -8.20
CA GLU A 411 -8.88 22.81 -9.19
C GLU A 411 -8.06 21.57 -9.57
N HIS A 412 -7.63 20.77 -8.58
CA HIS A 412 -6.79 19.61 -8.82
C HIS A 412 -7.55 18.48 -9.54
N TYR A 413 -8.80 18.24 -9.16
CA TYR A 413 -9.65 17.20 -9.73
C TYR A 413 -10.07 17.54 -11.16
N GLN A 414 -10.41 18.80 -11.46
CA GLN A 414 -10.85 19.21 -12.79
C GLN A 414 -9.69 19.36 -13.77
N SER A 415 -8.59 20.00 -13.37
CA SER A 415 -7.50 20.37 -14.27
C SER A 415 -6.32 19.37 -14.26
N GLY A 416 -6.23 18.54 -13.22
CA GLY A 416 -5.06 17.72 -12.92
C GLY A 416 -3.83 18.50 -12.47
N HIS A 417 -3.93 19.83 -12.35
CA HIS A 417 -2.84 20.68 -11.87
C HIS A 417 -2.83 20.69 -10.36
N CYS A 418 -1.70 20.30 -9.79
CA CYS A 418 -1.50 20.37 -8.36
C CYS A 418 -0.94 21.73 -8.00
N TYR A 419 -1.63 22.48 -7.15
CA TYR A 419 -1.17 23.78 -6.67
C TYR A 419 0.25 23.70 -6.04
N LEU A 420 0.59 22.58 -5.41
CA LEU A 420 1.87 22.29 -4.75
C LEU A 420 2.96 21.76 -5.70
N SER A 421 2.69 21.72 -7.01
CA SER A 421 3.61 21.23 -8.03
C SER A 421 3.74 22.23 -9.18
N PHE A 422 4.86 22.15 -9.91
CA PHE A 422 5.05 22.92 -11.15
C PHE A 422 4.40 22.25 -12.36
N SER A 423 3.96 21.00 -12.23
CA SER A 423 3.35 20.21 -13.29
C SER A 423 2.08 19.51 -12.81
N LYS A 424 1.34 18.89 -13.73
CA LYS A 424 0.32 17.91 -13.34
C LYS A 424 0.96 16.82 -12.49
N ASP A 425 0.34 16.54 -11.35
CA ASP A 425 0.91 15.63 -10.35
C ASP A 425 -0.19 14.91 -9.60
N LYS A 426 -0.24 13.59 -9.72
CA LYS A 426 -1.25 12.76 -9.08
C LYS A 426 -1.05 12.66 -7.57
N HIS A 427 0.15 12.93 -7.06
CA HIS A 427 0.50 12.79 -5.65
C HIS A 427 0.46 14.14 -4.90
N CYS A 428 -0.51 14.99 -5.24
CA CYS A 428 -0.49 16.40 -4.88
C CYS A 428 -0.31 16.68 -3.37
N TYR A 429 -0.97 15.91 -2.50
CA TYR A 429 -0.92 16.16 -1.05
C TYR A 429 0.27 15.48 -0.38
N SER A 430 0.75 14.37 -0.96
CA SER A 430 1.73 13.46 -0.34
C SER A 430 2.97 14.15 0.24
N ARG A 431 3.54 15.13 -0.49
CA ARG A 431 4.76 15.87 -0.09
C ARG A 431 4.56 16.79 1.11
N VAL A 432 3.40 17.45 1.20
CA VAL A 432 3.04 18.26 2.38
C VAL A 432 2.76 17.34 3.57
N LEU A 433 2.03 16.26 3.33
CA LEU A 433 1.70 15.28 4.35
C LEU A 433 2.95 14.55 4.89
N GLU A 434 3.99 14.37 4.05
CA GLU A 434 5.30 13.84 4.42
C GLU A 434 5.88 14.50 5.68
N LEU A 435 5.69 15.81 5.82
CA LEU A 435 6.28 16.62 6.88
C LEU A 435 5.34 16.87 8.07
N LEU A 436 4.06 16.52 7.93
CA LEU A 436 3.01 16.83 8.91
C LEU A 436 3.28 16.24 10.30
N ILE A 437 3.87 15.05 10.37
CA ILE A 437 4.19 14.39 11.64
C ILE A 437 5.22 15.15 12.47
N ASN A 438 6.17 15.84 11.83
CA ASN A 438 7.19 16.62 12.53
C ASN A 438 6.55 17.80 13.27
N VAL A 439 5.62 18.50 12.61
CA VAL A 439 4.86 19.62 13.19
C VAL A 439 4.05 19.13 14.39
N TRP A 440 3.30 18.04 14.20
CA TRP A 440 2.51 17.45 15.28
C TRP A 440 3.38 17.01 16.46
N ALA A 441 4.44 16.23 16.23
CA ALA A 441 5.29 15.69 17.29
C ALA A 441 6.03 16.80 18.06
N TYR A 442 6.47 17.85 17.35
CA TYR A 442 7.14 18.98 17.95
C TYR A 442 6.19 19.77 18.86
N HIS A 443 4.99 20.11 18.38
CA HIS A 443 4.05 20.97 19.12
C HIS A 443 3.17 20.23 20.13
N SER A 444 2.96 18.92 20.00
CA SER A 444 2.34 18.06 21.03
C SER A 444 3.32 17.61 22.12
N ALA A 445 4.56 18.10 22.06
CA ALA A 445 5.61 17.86 23.04
C ALA A 445 6.10 16.40 23.16
N ARG A 446 6.00 15.61 22.08
CA ARG A 446 6.58 14.26 21.99
C ARG A 446 8.09 14.34 21.94
N ARG A 447 8.79 13.31 22.46
CA ARG A 447 10.23 13.19 22.22
C ARG A 447 10.49 12.79 20.78
N ILE A 448 11.51 13.33 20.16
CA ILE A 448 11.85 13.07 18.76
C ILE A 448 13.22 12.40 18.76
N VAL A 449 13.26 11.11 18.42
CA VAL A 449 14.45 10.27 18.57
C VAL A 449 14.83 9.71 17.22
N TYR A 450 16.01 10.06 16.75
CA TYR A 450 16.60 9.45 15.59
C TYR A 450 17.17 8.08 15.94
N VAL A 451 16.92 7.11 15.06
CA VAL A 451 17.51 5.77 15.09
C VAL A 451 18.39 5.62 13.87
N ASN A 452 19.68 5.36 14.07
CA ASN A 452 20.58 5.04 12.97
C ASN A 452 20.17 3.69 12.34
N PRO A 453 19.83 3.65 11.04
CA PRO A 453 19.28 2.45 10.42
C PRO A 453 20.28 1.29 10.34
N GLU A 454 21.59 1.55 10.34
CA GLU A 454 22.61 0.50 10.25
C GLU A 454 23.00 -0.04 11.63
N THR A 455 23.24 0.86 12.59
CA THR A 455 23.83 0.53 13.90
C THR A 455 22.82 0.43 15.03
N GLY A 456 21.62 1.00 14.87
CA GLY A 456 20.63 1.12 15.95
C GLY A 456 20.94 2.19 17.00
N ALA A 457 22.00 2.98 16.81
CA ALA A 457 22.33 4.08 17.72
C ALA A 457 21.21 5.12 17.77
N MET A 458 20.84 5.57 18.96
CA MET A 458 19.71 6.48 19.17
C MET A 458 20.13 7.84 19.70
N GLN A 459 19.60 8.91 19.10
CA GLN A 459 19.87 10.28 19.49
C GLN A 459 18.58 11.09 19.58
N GLU A 460 18.33 11.72 20.73
CA GLU A 460 17.20 12.66 20.89
C GLU A 460 17.54 14.01 20.25
N TYR A 461 16.71 14.42 19.29
CA TYR A 461 16.73 15.74 18.67
C TYR A 461 15.63 16.62 19.26
N HIS A 462 15.80 17.95 19.15
CA HIS A 462 14.81 18.94 19.61
C HIS A 462 14.38 18.67 21.06
N LYS A 463 15.35 18.64 22.00
CA LYS A 463 15.11 18.23 23.39
C LYS A 463 13.99 19.07 24.01
N PHE A 464 13.20 18.44 24.87
CA PHE A 464 12.03 19.09 25.48
C PHE A 464 12.35 20.42 26.19
N LYS A 465 13.52 20.52 26.85
CA LYS A 465 13.94 21.74 27.56
C LYS A 465 14.04 22.96 26.64
N ASP A 466 14.54 22.75 25.42
CA ASP A 466 14.84 23.82 24.46
C ASP A 466 13.58 24.31 23.71
N ARG A 467 12.51 23.50 23.78
CA ARG A 467 11.20 23.76 23.17
C ARG A 467 10.22 24.51 24.08
N ARG A 468 10.51 24.62 25.38
CA ARG A 468 9.59 25.23 26.35
C ARG A 468 9.27 26.68 25.97
N GLY A 469 7.99 27.02 25.90
CA GLY A 469 7.51 28.35 25.50
C GLY A 469 7.42 28.59 23.99
N LYS A 470 8.00 27.72 23.15
CA LYS A 470 7.93 27.80 21.69
C LYS A 470 6.84 26.88 21.10
N MET A 471 6.46 25.83 21.83
CA MET A 471 5.48 24.85 21.37
C MET A 471 4.04 25.38 21.46
N TRP A 472 3.22 25.03 20.46
CA TRP A 472 1.78 25.33 20.42
C TRP A 472 0.95 24.26 21.12
N ILE A 473 1.33 23.90 22.35
CA ILE A 473 0.75 22.75 23.08
C ILE A 473 -0.78 22.83 23.19
N LYS A 474 -1.34 24.03 23.37
CA LYS A 474 -2.79 24.21 23.49
C LYS A 474 -3.53 23.76 22.22
N TRP A 475 -3.00 24.11 21.05
CA TRP A 475 -3.60 23.79 19.76
C TRP A 475 -3.48 22.30 19.43
N PHE A 476 -2.33 21.70 19.77
CA PHE A 476 -2.04 20.28 19.53
C PHE A 476 -2.36 19.37 20.73
N SER A 477 -3.17 19.85 21.68
CA SER A 477 -3.55 19.06 22.84
C SER A 477 -4.58 18.00 22.46
N PHE A 478 -4.49 16.80 23.04
CA PHE A 478 -5.44 15.73 22.77
C PHE A 478 -6.90 16.17 23.00
N ASN A 479 -7.17 16.90 24.08
CA ASN A 479 -8.53 17.34 24.40
C ASN A 479 -9.07 18.31 23.33
N THR A 480 -8.24 19.26 22.88
CA THR A 480 -8.64 20.20 21.82
C THR A 480 -8.91 19.47 20.51
N LEU A 481 -7.98 18.63 20.08
CA LEU A 481 -8.13 17.85 18.85
C LEU A 481 -9.35 16.95 18.90
N LYS A 482 -9.60 16.30 20.04
CA LYS A 482 -10.74 15.42 20.23
C LYS A 482 -12.07 16.14 20.11
N VAL A 483 -12.22 17.28 20.79
CA VAL A 483 -13.47 18.07 20.73
C VAL A 483 -13.74 18.53 19.29
N MET A 484 -12.72 19.07 18.62
CA MET A 484 -12.86 19.49 17.21
C MET A 484 -13.23 18.33 16.28
N ASP A 485 -12.62 17.16 16.48
CA ASP A 485 -12.87 15.97 15.69
C ASP A 485 -14.30 15.45 15.85
N GLU A 486 -14.81 15.48 17.10
CA GLU A 486 -16.19 15.14 17.46
C GLU A 486 -17.20 16.14 16.88
N ASP A 487 -16.94 17.44 17.00
CA ASP A 487 -17.81 18.51 16.47
C ASP A 487 -17.93 18.43 14.94
N LEU A 488 -16.81 18.20 14.24
CA LEU A 488 -16.80 18.06 12.77
C LEU A 488 -17.53 16.79 12.31
N ALA A 489 -17.43 15.69 13.07
CA ALA A 489 -18.18 14.48 12.76
C ALA A 489 -19.68 14.69 12.95
N GLU A 490 -20.10 15.43 13.99
CA GLU A 490 -21.50 15.78 14.22
C GLU A 490 -22.05 16.71 13.12
N GLU A 491 -21.29 17.71 12.67
CA GLU A 491 -21.68 18.58 11.56
C GLU A 491 -21.89 17.77 10.26
N ALA A 492 -21.02 16.80 9.99
CA ALA A 492 -21.10 15.95 8.81
C ALA A 492 -22.28 14.97 8.83
N ASP A 493 -22.70 14.50 10.01
CA ASP A 493 -23.86 13.62 10.19
C ASP A 493 -25.21 14.36 10.09
N SER A 494 -25.22 15.69 9.98
CA SER A 494 -26.44 16.50 9.83
C SER A 494 -27.03 16.46 8.42
N ASP A 495 -28.36 16.59 8.30
CA ASP A 495 -29.11 16.40 7.03
C ASP A 495 -28.75 17.37 5.88
N HIS A 496 -27.91 18.39 6.13
CA HIS A 496 -27.55 19.40 5.12
C HIS A 496 -26.06 19.79 5.22
N PRO A 497 -25.12 18.94 4.76
CA PRO A 497 -23.72 19.31 4.74
C PRO A 497 -23.52 20.47 3.75
N LYS A 498 -23.34 21.68 4.27
CA LYS A 498 -22.98 22.86 3.46
C LYS A 498 -21.53 22.82 2.99
N ARG A 499 -20.72 21.94 3.58
CA ARG A 499 -19.28 21.83 3.38
C ARG A 499 -18.90 20.47 2.84
N ARG A 500 -17.88 20.46 1.99
CA ARG A 500 -17.21 19.25 1.54
C ARG A 500 -16.62 18.52 2.74
N TRP A 501 -16.90 17.22 2.86
CA TRP A 501 -16.40 16.36 3.92
C TRP A 501 -15.82 15.09 3.29
N LEU A 502 -14.54 14.82 3.54
CA LEU A 502 -13.82 13.71 2.92
C LEU A 502 -14.13 12.36 3.59
N TRP A 503 -14.45 12.39 4.87
CA TRP A 503 -14.54 11.20 5.71
C TRP A 503 -15.95 10.59 5.68
N PRO A 504 -16.12 9.31 6.01
CA PRO A 504 -17.45 8.74 6.18
C PRO A 504 -18.24 9.47 7.28
N SER A 505 -19.57 9.43 7.20
CA SER A 505 -20.50 10.15 8.10
C SER A 505 -20.20 9.85 9.58
N THR A 506 -19.93 8.59 9.93
CA THR A 506 -19.58 8.16 11.29
C THR A 506 -18.17 8.55 11.76
N GLY A 507 -17.42 9.38 11.02
CA GLY A 507 -16.07 9.82 11.37
C GLY A 507 -15.10 8.64 11.51
N GLU A 508 -15.19 7.65 10.61
CA GLU A 508 -14.52 6.35 10.69
C GLU A 508 -12.98 6.44 10.65
N VAL A 509 -12.40 6.89 11.75
CA VAL A 509 -11.01 6.59 12.09
C VAL A 509 -10.90 6.28 13.58
N VAL A 510 -11.43 7.10 14.50
CA VAL A 510 -11.57 6.75 15.93
C VAL A 510 -12.68 7.58 16.56
N TRP A 511 -13.90 7.04 16.67
CA TRP A 511 -14.96 7.62 17.50
C TRP A 511 -15.25 6.71 18.69
N GLN A 512 -15.13 7.22 19.91
CA GLN A 512 -15.36 6.45 21.14
C GLN A 512 -16.75 5.81 21.17
N GLY A 513 -17.75 6.50 20.62
CA GLY A 513 -19.09 5.93 20.55
C GLY A 513 -19.24 4.81 19.52
N VAL A 514 -18.32 4.62 18.56
CA VAL A 514 -18.28 3.39 17.73
C VAL A 514 -17.81 2.24 18.60
N LEU A 515 -16.78 2.43 19.44
CA LEU A 515 -16.32 1.41 20.39
C LEU A 515 -17.43 1.03 21.36
N ASP A 516 -18.17 2.00 21.89
CA ASP A 516 -19.29 1.75 22.79
C ASP A 516 -20.48 1.09 22.07
N ARG A 517 -20.84 1.54 20.86
CA ARG A 517 -21.87 0.88 20.02
C ARG A 517 -21.48 -0.55 19.66
N GLU A 518 -20.23 -0.81 19.30
CA GLU A 518 -19.71 -2.15 19.00
C GLU A 518 -19.64 -3.03 20.24
N ARG A 519 -19.22 -2.50 21.39
CA ARG A 519 -19.24 -3.20 22.67
C ARG A 519 -20.66 -3.60 23.05
N ASN A 520 -21.62 -2.70 22.87
CA ASN A 520 -23.03 -2.96 23.09
C ASN A 520 -23.58 -4.01 22.12
N LEU A 521 -23.18 -3.96 20.85
CA LEU A 521 -23.56 -4.98 19.85
C LEU A 521 -22.96 -6.35 20.19
N ARG A 522 -21.69 -6.41 20.60
CA ARG A 522 -21.03 -7.64 21.07
C ARG A 522 -21.70 -8.21 22.31
N ASN A 523 -22.11 -7.36 23.26
CA ASN A 523 -22.83 -7.79 24.45
C ASN A 523 -24.20 -8.37 24.09
N ARG A 524 -24.97 -7.70 23.22
CA ARG A 524 -26.25 -8.22 22.67
C ARG A 524 -26.06 -9.54 21.92
N GLN A 525 -25.00 -9.69 21.14
CA GLN A 525 -24.69 -10.95 20.45
C GLN A 525 -24.31 -12.07 21.43
N LYS A 526 -23.58 -11.76 22.50
CA LYS A 526 -23.26 -12.74 23.57
C LYS A 526 -24.52 -13.16 24.31
N GLU A 527 -25.42 -12.24 24.63
CA GLU A 527 -26.69 -12.51 25.29
C GLU A 527 -27.61 -13.37 24.43
N THR A 528 -27.77 -13.02 23.15
CA THR A 528 -28.56 -13.83 22.20
C THR A 528 -27.97 -15.23 22.00
N ARG A 529 -26.64 -15.39 21.99
CA ARG A 529 -25.99 -16.72 21.98
C ARG A 529 -26.27 -17.50 23.27
N LYS A 530 -26.20 -16.85 24.44
CA LYS A 530 -26.55 -17.47 25.73
C LYS A 530 -28.02 -17.91 25.75
N GLN A 531 -28.93 -17.08 25.25
CA GLN A 531 -30.35 -17.40 25.18
C GLN A 531 -30.60 -18.59 24.25
N LYS A 532 -30.07 -18.57 23.03
CA LYS A 532 -30.16 -19.70 22.08
C LYS A 532 -29.58 -21.00 22.65
N SER A 533 -28.51 -20.92 23.45
CA SER A 533 -27.94 -22.08 24.14
C SER A 533 -28.85 -22.61 25.24
N LYS A 534 -29.48 -21.74 26.04
CA LYS A 534 -30.47 -22.13 27.06
C LYS A 534 -31.69 -22.78 26.41
N ASP A 535 -32.24 -22.17 25.37
CA ASP A 535 -33.39 -22.71 24.62
C ASP A 535 -33.05 -24.05 23.95
N LYS A 536 -31.80 -24.25 23.51
CA LYS A 536 -31.33 -25.55 22.99
C LYS A 536 -31.27 -26.60 24.11
N LEU A 537 -30.78 -26.22 25.29
CA LEU A 537 -30.69 -27.12 26.44
C LEU A 537 -32.09 -27.51 26.95
N GLU A 538 -33.03 -26.57 27.03
CA GLU A 538 -34.42 -26.86 27.36
C GLU A 538 -35.06 -27.78 26.33
N ARG A 539 -34.87 -27.51 25.03
CA ARG A 539 -35.34 -28.42 23.97
C ARG A 539 -34.77 -29.83 24.10
N MET A 540 -33.51 -29.97 24.51
CA MET A 540 -32.90 -31.29 24.76
C MET A 540 -33.46 -31.96 26.02
N ARG A 541 -33.78 -31.21 27.08
CA ARG A 541 -34.40 -31.72 28.31
C ARG A 541 -35.85 -32.17 28.07
N HIS A 542 -36.60 -31.46 27.24
CA HIS A 542 -37.97 -31.81 26.86
C HIS A 542 -38.06 -32.83 25.73
N LYS A 543 -36.93 -33.23 25.12
CA LYS A 543 -36.90 -34.30 24.11
C LYS A 543 -37.13 -35.64 24.81
N HIS A 544 -38.27 -36.27 24.52
CA HIS A 544 -38.60 -37.60 25.02
C HIS A 544 -37.50 -38.59 24.60
N ARG A 545 -36.82 -39.24 25.56
CA ARG A 545 -35.78 -40.24 25.28
C ARG A 545 -36.46 -41.44 24.60
N GLN A 546 -36.19 -41.69 23.32
CA GLN A 546 -36.59 -42.92 22.66
C GLN A 546 -35.95 -44.12 23.39
N LYS A 547 -36.76 -45.09 23.82
CA LYS A 547 -36.26 -46.37 24.35
C LYS A 547 -35.43 -47.06 23.27
N ALA A 548 -34.21 -47.48 23.62
CA ALA A 548 -33.34 -48.20 22.70
C ALA A 548 -34.05 -49.47 22.21
N LEU A 549 -34.19 -49.62 20.89
CA LEU A 549 -34.72 -50.83 20.26
C LEU A 549 -33.75 -51.98 20.53
N GLY A 550 -34.28 -53.09 21.07
CA GLY A 550 -33.51 -54.26 21.50
C GLY A 550 -32.69 -54.88 20.37
N LYS A 551 -31.56 -55.49 20.73
CA LYS A 551 -30.62 -56.14 19.80
C LYS A 551 -31.34 -57.19 18.95
N TYR A 552 -31.22 -57.05 17.63
CA TYR A 552 -31.67 -58.02 16.64
C TYR A 552 -30.87 -59.32 16.79
N VAL A 553 -31.55 -60.42 17.16
CA VAL A 553 -30.97 -61.78 17.18
C VAL A 553 -31.39 -62.46 15.88
N LYS A 554 -30.41 -62.86 15.05
CA LYS A 554 -30.62 -63.67 13.85
C LYS A 554 -31.16 -65.05 14.25
N PRO A 555 -32.27 -65.56 13.68
CA PRO A 555 -32.61 -66.97 13.78
C PRO A 555 -31.70 -67.79 12.84
N LEU A 556 -31.20 -68.93 13.32
CA LEU A 556 -30.58 -69.97 12.49
C LEU A 556 -31.65 -70.91 11.91
N PRO A 557 -31.44 -71.51 10.72
CA PRO A 557 -32.49 -72.18 9.96
C PRO A 557 -32.56 -73.69 10.20
N GLU A 558 -33.76 -74.18 9.88
CA GLU A 558 -34.16 -75.50 9.39
C GLU A 558 -34.49 -76.64 10.38
N ASP A 559 -35.75 -77.05 10.20
CA ASP A 559 -36.29 -78.40 10.15
C ASP A 559 -36.29 -79.24 11.43
N ILE A 560 -37.50 -79.58 11.88
CA ILE A 560 -38.16 -80.83 11.51
C ILE A 560 -39.55 -80.83 12.15
N GLU A 561 -40.51 -81.23 11.33
CA GLU A 561 -41.89 -81.57 11.65
C GLU A 561 -42.03 -82.40 12.95
N ILE A 562 -43.26 -82.45 13.46
CA ILE A 562 -43.95 -83.63 14.01
C ILE A 562 -44.73 -83.29 15.29
N SER A 563 -46.02 -83.08 15.04
CA SER A 563 -47.15 -83.72 15.71
C SER A 563 -47.75 -83.14 17.01
N ASN A 564 -49.05 -82.90 16.89
CA ASN A 564 -50.13 -83.45 17.72
C ASN A 564 -50.03 -83.27 19.24
N SER A 565 -50.91 -82.44 19.80
CA SER A 565 -52.14 -82.89 20.48
C SER A 565 -52.71 -81.72 21.31
N THR A 566 -54.00 -81.38 21.19
CA THR A 566 -55.09 -81.89 22.06
C THR A 566 -54.67 -81.83 23.53
N THR A 567 -55.33 -81.19 24.49
CA THR A 567 -56.69 -80.67 24.61
C THR A 567 -56.86 -80.21 26.07
N VAL A 568 -57.94 -79.47 26.33
CA VAL A 568 -58.80 -79.63 27.53
C VAL A 568 -58.33 -78.99 28.86
N THR A 569 -58.90 -77.80 29.09
CA THR A 569 -59.86 -77.46 30.16
C THR A 569 -60.03 -78.36 31.39
N SER A 570 -60.07 -77.71 32.56
CA SER A 570 -61.09 -77.86 33.62
C SER A 570 -61.26 -76.46 34.22
N VAL A 571 -62.38 -75.76 34.29
CA VAL A 571 -63.83 -76.04 34.32
C VAL A 571 -64.55 -74.92 33.56
#